data_AF-A0AB38G2T9-F1
#
_entry.id   AF-A0AB38G2T9-F1
#
_cell.length_a   1.000
_cell.length_b   1.000
_cell.length_c   1.000
_cell.angle_alpha   90.00
_cell.angle_beta   90.00
_cell.angle_gamma   90.00
#
_symmetry.space_group_name_H-M   'P 1'
#
loop_
_entity.id
_entity.type
_entity.pdbx_description
1 polymer ?
#
loop_
_entity_poly.entity_id
_entity_poly.type
_entity_poly.pdbx_seq_one_letter_code
_entity_poly.pdbx_strand_id
1 'polypeptide(L)' 'MFLMDGEVTGKIKCTLSNWTGVIYKIPRIQLGDLKSRPEMKQSGVYFLLGRDDANQQDTVYIGQATS' A
#
# COMPACT_ATOMS: atom_id res chain seq x y z
N MET A 1 -1.01 12.66 7.02
CA MET A 1 -0.53 12.18 5.71
C MET A 1 0.89 12.67 5.48
N PHE A 2 1.77 11.84 4.94
CA PHE A 2 3.18 12.14 4.69
C PHE A 2 3.59 11.60 3.31
N LEU A 3 4.09 12.48 2.43
CA LEU A 3 4.64 12.11 1.13
C LEU A 3 6.10 11.70 1.32
N MET A 4 6.43 10.43 1.12
CA MET A 4 7.75 9.91 1.46
C MET A 4 8.85 10.42 0.53
N ASP A 5 8.49 10.68 -0.73
CA ASP A 5 9.40 11.18 -1.76
C ASP A 5 9.10 12.65 -2.14
N GLY A 6 8.20 13.33 -1.42
CA GLY A 6 7.73 14.69 -1.76
C GLY A 6 6.75 14.77 -2.94
N GLU A 7 6.45 13.64 -3.59
CA GLU A 7 5.56 13.56 -4.76
C GLU A 7 4.20 12.92 -4.41
N VAL A 8 3.10 13.49 -4.93
CA VAL A 8 1.72 13.01 -4.66
C VAL A 8 1.40 11.68 -5.34
N THR A 9 2.13 11.32 -6.39
CA THR A 9 2.00 10.06 -7.13
C THR A 9 2.89 8.96 -6.52
N GLY A 10 3.85 9.32 -5.67
CA GLY A 10 4.83 8.43 -5.06
C GLY A 10 4.31 7.67 -3.84
N LYS A 11 5.24 7.21 -2.99
CA LYS A 11 4.91 6.48 -1.75
C LYS A 11 4.32 7.45 -0.72
N ILE A 12 3.19 7.06 -0.13
CA ILE A 12 2.49 7.85 0.88
C ILE A 12 2.34 7.02 2.15
N LYS A 13 2.69 7.61 3.28
CA LYS A 13 2.45 7.08 4.62
C LYS A 13 1.34 7.90 5.29
N CYS A 14 0.38 7.24 5.93
CA CYS A 14 -0.67 7.93 6.66
C CYS A 14 -1.02 7.20 7.96
N THR A 15 -1.46 7.96 8.94
CA THR A 15 -2.10 7.48 10.17
C THR A 15 -3.47 8.16 10.25
N LEU A 16 -4.46 7.46 10.79
CA LEU A 16 -5.78 8.03 11.06
C LEU A 16 -5.88 8.44 12.52
N SER A 17 -6.54 9.56 12.78
CA SER A 17 -6.90 9.95 14.14
C SER A 17 -7.77 8.86 14.77
N ASN A 18 -7.50 8.51 16.02
CA ASN A 18 -8.22 7.50 16.79
C ASN A 18 -8.11 6.05 16.25
N TRP A 19 -7.13 5.75 15.39
CA TRP A 19 -6.83 4.38 14.95
C TRP A 19 -5.35 4.04 15.17
N THR A 20 -5.09 2.86 15.74
CA THR A 20 -3.73 2.35 15.93
C THR A 20 -3.30 1.56 14.71
N GLY A 21 -2.51 2.20 13.85
CA GLY A 21 -1.83 1.55 12.74
C GLY A 21 -1.25 2.56 11.76
N VAL A 22 -0.60 2.04 10.72
CA VAL A 22 -0.01 2.84 9.65
C VAL A 22 -0.48 2.32 8.30
N ILE A 23 -0.93 3.23 7.44
CA ILE A 23 -1.33 2.95 6.07
C ILE A 23 -0.21 3.37 5.14
N TYR A 24 0.08 2.52 4.16
CA TYR A 24 1.00 2.81 3.07
C TYR A 24 0.28 2.70 1.72
N LYS A 25 0.36 3.75 0.90
CA LYS A 25 0.02 3.70 -0.52
C LYS A 25 1.34 3.61 -1.29
N ILE A 26 1.47 2.55 -2.08
CA ILE A 26 2.71 2.22 -2.79
C ILE A 26 2.38 2.01 -4.26
N PRO A 27 2.95 2.83 -5.18
CA PRO A 27 2.85 2.56 -6.61
C PRO A 27 3.50 1.22 -6.96
N ARG A 28 2.90 0.45 -7.86
CA ARG A 28 3.36 -0.90 -8.23
C ARG A 28 4.83 -0.94 -8.68
N ILE A 29 5.27 0.08 -9.41
CA ILE A 29 6.65 0.21 -9.92
C ILE A 29 7.68 0.43 -8.80
N GLN A 30 7.26 1.00 -7.66
CA GLN A 30 8.12 1.30 -6.51
C GLN A 30 8.03 0.24 -5.40
N LEU A 31 7.26 -0.84 -5.61
CA LEU A 31 7.08 -1.90 -4.62
C LEU A 31 8.41 -2.60 -4.28
N GLY A 32 9.31 -2.73 -5.27
CA GLY A 32 10.63 -3.33 -5.07
C GLY A 32 11.49 -2.57 -4.05
N ASP A 33 11.42 -1.25 -4.06
CA ASP A 33 12.22 -0.35 -3.22
C ASP A 33 11.88 -0.46 -1.72
N LEU A 34 10.70 -1.01 -1.43
CA LEU A 34 10.17 -1.16 -0.08
C LEU A 34 10.57 -2.48 0.58
N LYS A 35 11.01 -3.48 -0.19
CA LYS A 35 11.33 -4.82 0.35
C LYS A 35 12.44 -4.80 1.40
N SER A 36 13.39 -3.86 1.29
CA SER A 36 14.50 -3.72 2.23
C SER A 36 14.12 -2.91 3.49
N ARG A 37 12.98 -2.21 3.48
CA ARG A 37 12.58 -1.30 4.56
C ARG A 37 12.03 -2.08 5.76
N PRO A 38 12.48 -1.77 6.99
CA PRO A 38 12.04 -2.47 8.19
C PRO A 38 10.53 -2.31 8.45
N GLU A 39 9.91 -1.22 8.02
CA GLU A 39 8.47 -0.99 8.17
C GLU A 39 7.60 -1.96 7.37
N MET A 40 8.17 -2.60 6.35
CA MET A 40 7.47 -3.61 5.54
C MET A 40 7.63 -5.04 6.09
N LYS A 41 8.44 -5.21 7.14
CA LYS A 41 8.67 -6.52 7.80
C LYS A 41 7.68 -6.76 8.94
N GLN A 42 6.49 -6.19 8.84
CA GLN A 42 5.44 -6.36 9.84
C GLN A 42 4.29 -7.13 9.21
N SER A 43 3.61 -7.96 10.01
CA SER A 43 2.35 -8.55 9.58
C SER A 43 1.34 -7.45 9.28
N GLY A 44 0.57 -7.62 8.22
CA GLY A 44 -0.37 -6.61 7.78
C GLY A 44 -1.38 -7.12 6.76
N VAL A 45 -2.36 -6.28 6.45
CA VAL A 45 -3.35 -6.50 5.40
C VAL A 45 -3.02 -5.55 4.25
N TYR A 46 -3.15 -6.02 3.02
CA TYR A 46 -2.94 -5.21 1.82
C TYR A 46 -4.11 -5.35 0.84
N PHE A 47 -4.29 -4.28 0.06
CA PHE A 47 -5.31 -4.17 -0.97
C PHE A 47 -4.60 -4.04 -2.31
N LEU A 48 -4.85 -4.94 -3.26
CA LEU A 48 -4.44 -4.79 -4.64
C LEU A 48 -5.63 -4.30 -5.45
N LEU A 49 -5.54 -3.06 -5.94
CA LEU A 49 -6.54 -2.44 -6.78
C LEU A 49 -6.25 -2.81 -8.23
N GLY A 50 -7.27 -3.28 -8.94
CA GLY A 50 -7.18 -3.67 -10.34
C GLY A 50 -8.51 -3.48 -11.06
N ARG A 51 -8.53 -3.94 -12.31
CA ARG A 51 -9.74 -4.00 -13.12
C ARG A 51 -9.84 -5.40 -13.69
N ASP A 52 -11.04 -5.95 -13.69
CA ASP A 52 -11.31 -7.24 -14.31
C ASP A 52 -11.21 -7.11 -15.85
N ASP A 53 -10.41 -7.95 -16.48
CA ASP A 53 -10.16 -7.87 -17.93
C ASP A 53 -11.40 -8.19 -18.77
N ALA A 54 -12.29 -9.07 -18.27
CA ALA A 54 -13.48 -9.51 -19.00
C ALA A 54 -14.60 -8.47 -18.96
N ASN A 55 -14.84 -7.87 -17.79
CA ASN A 55 -16.00 -7.00 -17.55
C ASN A 55 -15.63 -5.52 -17.36
N GLN A 56 -14.33 -5.18 -17.37
CA GLN A 56 -13.81 -3.83 -17.14
C GLN A 56 -14.27 -3.21 -15.80
N GLN A 57 -14.63 -4.05 -14.83
CA GLN A 57 -15.12 -3.62 -13.53
C GLN A 57 -13.96 -3.44 -12.56
N ASP A 58 -13.99 -2.38 -11.74
CA ASP A 58 -12.99 -2.15 -10.72
C ASP A 58 -13.07 -3.25 -9.64
N THR A 59 -11.92 -3.87 -9.33
CA THR A 59 -11.82 -4.98 -8.38
C THR A 59 -10.75 -4.73 -7.33
N VAL A 60 -10.96 -5.30 -6.15
CA VAL A 60 -10.03 -5.21 -5.03
C VAL A 60 -9.76 -6.60 -4.47
N TYR A 61 -8.50 -7.02 -4.53
CA TYR A 61 -8.03 -8.22 -3.83
C TYR A 61 -7.53 -7.83 -2.44
N ILE A 62 -8.02 -8.51 -1.40
CA ILE A 62 -7.63 -8.30 -0.01
C ILE A 62 -6.80 -9.51 0.43
N GLY A 63 -5.54 -9.26 0.78
CA GLY A 63 -4.61 -10.29 1.23
C GLY A 63 -3.97 -9.97 2.56
N GLN A 64 -3.41 -10.99 3.21
CA GLN A 64 -2.57 -10.83 4.39
C GLN A 64 -1.09 -11.07 4.04
N ALA A 65 -0.21 -10.33 4.69
CA ALA A 65 1.23 -10.58 4.71
C ALA A 65 1.65 -10.86 6.16
N THR A 66 2.54 -11.82 6.34
CA THR A 66 3.13 -12.18 7.63
C THR A 66 4.64 -11.92 7.56
N SER A 67 5.22 -11.50 8.69
CA SER A 67 6.68 -11.29 8.81
C SER A 67 7.47 -12.58 8.63
#